data_AF-A0A3D0RPY2-F1
#
_entry.id   AF-A0A3D0RPY2-F1
#
_cell.length_a   1.000
_cell.length_b   1.000
_cell.length_c   1.000
_cell.angle_alpha   90.00
_cell.angle_beta   90.00
_cell.angle_gamma   90.00
#
_symmetry.space_group_name_H-M   'P 1'
#
loop_
_entity.id
_entity.type
_entity.pdbx_description
1 polymer ?
#
loop_
_entity_poly.entity_id
_entity_poly.type
_entity_poly.pdbx_seq_one_letter_code
_entity_poly.pdbx_strand_id
1 'polypeptide(L)'
;MAKGFNRGPAMGGGQGGMMQQIQKLQKQMEEAQAKLAEETVSATAGGGAIKVTMTGDQKCKSVEISPEFLKDADAEMLQDMI
;
A
#
# COMPACT_ATOMS: atom_id res chain seq x y z
N MET A 1 -57.91 -36.67 2.11
CA MET A 1 -56.69 -37.49 2.34
C MET A 1 -56.11 -37.82 0.97
N ALA A 2 -54.84 -37.71 0.62
CA ALA A 2 -53.59 -37.28 1.26
C ALA A 2 -52.61 -36.91 0.12
N LYS A 3 -52.00 -35.71 0.12
CA LYS A 3 -50.57 -35.43 0.41
C LYS A 3 -49.54 -36.20 -0.43
N GLY A 4 -48.65 -35.47 -1.12
CA GLY A 4 -47.44 -36.05 -1.69
C GLY A 4 -46.56 -35.20 -2.62
N PHE A 5 -46.69 -33.87 -2.69
CA PHE A 5 -45.74 -33.02 -3.41
C PHE A 5 -44.44 -32.88 -2.59
N ASN A 6 -43.44 -33.73 -2.87
CA ASN A 6 -42.12 -33.68 -2.25
C ASN A 6 -41.25 -32.59 -2.92
N ARG A 7 -41.50 -31.32 -2.58
CA ARG A 7 -40.60 -30.20 -2.91
C ARG A 7 -39.41 -30.28 -1.94
N GLY A 8 -38.27 -30.75 -2.43
CA GLY A 8 -37.01 -30.79 -1.67
C GLY A 8 -36.59 -29.40 -1.18
N PRO A 9 -35.84 -29.33 -0.05
CA PRO A 9 -35.57 -28.07 0.63
C PRO A 9 -34.72 -27.12 -0.21
N ALA A 10 -35.04 -25.83 -0.03
CA ALA A 10 -34.52 -24.68 -0.74
C ALA A 10 -32.99 -24.59 -0.75
N MET A 11 -32.46 -24.14 -1.90
CA MET A 11 -31.15 -23.51 -1.99
C MET A 11 -31.05 -22.39 -0.95
N GLY A 12 -30.27 -22.59 0.11
CA GLY A 12 -30.05 -21.62 1.17
C GLY A 12 -28.57 -21.53 1.56
N GLY A 13 -27.69 -21.21 0.61
CA GLY A 13 -26.24 -21.15 0.84
C GLY A 13 -25.52 -19.88 0.39
N GLY A 14 -26.20 -18.93 -0.27
CA GLY A 14 -25.52 -17.85 -1.00
C GLY A 14 -25.08 -16.61 -0.20
N GLN A 15 -25.65 -16.36 0.98
CA GLN A 15 -25.54 -15.05 1.64
C GLN A 15 -24.62 -15.01 2.88
N GLY A 16 -24.53 -16.10 3.64
CA GLY A 16 -23.67 -16.17 4.84
C GLY A 16 -22.17 -16.26 4.52
N GLY A 17 -21.81 -16.96 3.45
CA GLY A 17 -20.42 -17.07 3.00
C GLY A 17 -19.85 -15.75 2.45
N MET A 18 -20.70 -14.93 1.81
CA MET A 18 -20.30 -13.64 1.23
C MET A 18 -19.86 -12.65 2.31
N MET A 19 -20.62 -12.52 3.40
CA MET A 19 -20.26 -11.60 4.51
C MET A 19 -18.93 -11.99 5.18
N GLN A 20 -18.67 -13.28 5.37
CA GLN A 20 -17.40 -13.75 5.93
C GLN A 20 -16.22 -13.49 4.98
N GLN A 21 -16.42 -13.59 3.67
CA GLN A 21 -15.40 -13.24 2.68
C GLN A 21 -15.12 -11.73 2.67
N ILE A 22 -16.15 -10.89 2.75
CA ILE A 22 -16.00 -9.42 2.83
C ILE A 22 -15.23 -9.02 4.10
N GLN A 23 -15.54 -9.60 5.26
CA GLN A 23 -14.82 -9.32 6.51
C GLN A 23 -13.33 -9.71 6.41
N LYS A 24 -13.02 -10.86 5.79
CA LYS A 24 -11.62 -11.27 5.56
C LYS A 24 -10.89 -10.29 4.64
N LEU A 25 -11.55 -9.86 3.55
CA LEU A 25 -10.98 -8.90 2.61
C LEU A 25 -10.73 -7.54 3.27
N GLN A 26 -11.66 -7.05 4.10
CA GLN A 26 -11.47 -5.81 4.87
C GLN A 26 -10.22 -5.87 5.76
N LYS A 27 -10.08 -6.95 6.54
CA LYS A 27 -8.91 -7.14 7.40
C LYS A 27 -7.61 -7.24 6.61
N GLN A 28 -7.61 -7.97 5.48
CA GLN A 28 -6.43 -8.08 4.61
C GLN A 28 -6.04 -6.73 4.00
N MET A 29 -7.01 -5.91 3.63
CA MET A 29 -6.77 -4.55 3.13
C MET A 29 -6.16 -3.65 4.21
N GLU A 30 -6.68 -3.71 5.44
CA GLU A 30 -6.11 -2.96 6.58
C GLU A 30 -4.66 -3.39 6.87
N GLU A 31 -4.40 -4.69 6.92
CA GLU A 31 -3.06 -5.24 7.13
C GLU A 31 -2.10 -4.87 5.98
N ALA A 32 -2.57 -4.90 4.73
CA ALA A 32 -1.77 -4.50 3.58
C ALA A 32 -1.43 -3.01 3.60
N GLN A 33 -2.38 -2.15 3.95
CA GLN A 33 -2.14 -0.71 4.11
C GLN A 33 -1.13 -0.43 5.24
N ALA A 34 -1.25 -1.12 6.37
CA ALA A 34 -0.29 -0.98 7.47
C ALA A 34 1.13 -1.39 7.04
N LYS A 35 1.28 -2.49 6.29
CA LYS A 35 2.58 -2.92 5.76
C LYS A 35 3.16 -1.93 4.76
N LEU A 36 2.35 -1.42 3.84
CA LEU A 36 2.80 -0.39 2.87
C LEU A 36 3.28 0.89 3.56
N ALA A 37 2.70 1.25 4.71
CA ALA A 37 3.13 2.42 5.48
C ALA A 37 4.49 2.22 6.16
N GLU A 38 4.96 0.98 6.31
CA GLU A 38 6.25 0.65 6.91
C GLU A 38 7.32 0.31 5.86
N GLU A 39 6.93 -0.29 4.73
CA GLU A 39 7.85 -0.57 3.63
C GLU A 39 8.47 0.70 3.07
N THR A 40 9.78 0.66 2.79
CA THR A 40 10.53 1.80 2.29
C THR A 40 11.12 1.55 0.91
N VAL A 41 11.12 2.58 0.08
CA VAL A 41 11.80 2.63 -1.21
C VAL A 41 12.80 3.78 -1.21
N SER A 42 13.95 3.60 -1.86
CA SER A 42 14.96 4.64 -2.00
C SER A 42 15.25 4.92 -3.47
N ALA A 43 15.32 6.19 -3.83
CA ALA A 43 15.74 6.66 -5.15
C ALA A 43 16.93 7.60 -5.02
N THR A 44 17.72 7.72 -6.09
CA THR A 44 18.89 8.60 -6.13
C THR A 44 18.86 9.53 -7.33
N ALA A 45 19.36 10.75 -7.14
CA ALA A 45 19.57 11.75 -8.20
C ALA A 45 21.02 12.25 -8.20
N GLY A 46 21.39 13.04 -9.21
CA GLY A 46 22.73 13.66 -9.30
C GLY A 46 23.88 12.64 -9.28
N GLY A 47 23.74 11.51 -9.99
CA GLY A 47 24.75 10.46 -10.02
C GLY A 47 24.95 9.71 -8.69
N GLY A 48 23.97 9.77 -7.78
CA GLY A 48 24.06 9.19 -6.44
C GLY A 48 24.38 10.20 -5.34
N ALA A 49 24.55 11.49 -5.69
CA ALA A 49 24.81 12.55 -4.73
C ALA A 49 23.62 12.83 -3.80
N ILE A 50 22.39 12.58 -4.25
CA ILE A 50 21.17 12.74 -3.46
C ILE A 50 20.49 11.39 -3.35
N LYS A 51 20.05 11.01 -2.15
CA LYS A 51 19.22 9.83 -1.89
C LYS A 51 17.99 10.25 -1.09
N VAL A 52 16.81 9.88 -1.58
CA VAL A 52 15.54 10.08 -0.89
C VAL A 52 14.97 8.72 -0.53
N THR A 53 14.59 8.55 0.74
CA THR A 53 13.88 7.36 1.21
C THR A 53 12.45 7.73 1.56
N MET A 54 11.48 7.03 0.95
CA MET A 54 10.06 7.21 1.20
C MET A 54 9.41 5.89 1.60
N THR A 55 8.29 5.95 2.32
CA THR A 55 7.44 4.79 2.56
C THR A 55 6.51 4.50 1.38
N GLY A 56 5.95 3.29 1.34
CA GLY A 56 4.91 2.91 0.36
C GLY A 56 3.61 3.72 0.48
N ASP A 57 3.36 4.36 1.63
CA ASP A 57 2.28 5.34 1.83
C ASP A 57 2.70 6.80 1.56
N GLN A 58 3.80 7.00 0.83
CA GLN A 58 4.29 8.29 0.33
C GLN A 58 4.75 9.27 1.43
N LYS A 59 5.22 8.80 2.58
CA LYS A 59 5.87 9.64 3.59
C LYS A 59 7.38 9.68 3.37
N CYS A 60 7.95 10.87 3.31
CA CYS A 60 9.41 11.03 3.30
C CYS A 60 9.99 10.63 4.67
N LYS A 61 10.99 9.75 4.66
CA LYS A 61 11.71 9.28 5.86
C LYS A 61 13.08 9.92 5.98
N SER A 62 13.81 10.04 4.88
CA SER A 62 15.12 10.68 4.85
C SER A 62 15.45 11.31 3.50
N VAL A 63 16.26 12.36 3.56
CA VAL A 63 16.94 12.95 2.42
C VAL A 63 18.41 13.06 2.80
N GLU A 64 19.27 12.36 2.07
CA GLU A 64 20.72 12.38 2.26
C GLU A 64 21.36 13.07 1.06
N ILE A 65 22.24 14.03 1.31
CA ILE A 65 22.94 14.80 0.26
C ILE A 65 24.44 14.74 0.53
N SER A 66 25.21 14.39 -0.49
CA SER A 66 26.66 14.34 -0.42
C SER A 66 27.24 15.73 -0.10
N PRO A 67 28.15 15.85 0.89
CA PRO A 67 28.83 17.10 1.19
C PRO A 67 29.61 17.67 0.01
N GLU A 68 30.08 16.82 -0.91
CA GLU A 68 30.80 17.26 -2.10
C GLU A 68 29.88 17.97 -3.09
N PHE A 69 28.65 17.48 -3.24
CA PHE A 69 27.65 18.12 -4.11
C PHE A 69 27.25 19.50 -3.60
N LEU A 70 27.18 19.67 -2.28
CA LEU A 70 26.85 20.96 -1.64
C LEU A 70 27.93 22.04 -1.80
N LYS A 71 29.14 21.71 -2.24
CA LYS A 71 30.21 22.71 -2.45
C LYS A 71 29.96 23.55 -3.69
N ASP A 72 29.41 22.93 -4.73
CA ASP A 72 29.25 23.54 -6.05
C ASP A 72 27.78 23.83 -6.40
N ALA A 73 26.82 23.18 -5.70
CA ALA A 73 25.39 23.39 -5.92
C ALA A 73 24.87 24.65 -5.22
N ASP A 74 24.05 25.42 -5.94
CA ASP A 74 23.25 26.49 -5.37
C ASP A 74 21.84 26.01 -4.95
N ALA A 75 21.05 26.90 -4.37
CA ALA A 75 19.72 26.58 -3.87
C ALA A 75 18.74 26.19 -4.99
N GLU A 76 18.86 26.79 -6.18
CA GLU A 76 17.96 26.51 -7.31
C GLU A 76 18.24 25.10 -7.85
N MET A 77 19.52 24.75 -8.07
CA MET A 77 19.91 23.41 -8.50
C MET A 77 19.52 22.33 -7.48
N LEU A 78 19.66 22.60 -6.18
CA LEU A 78 19.25 21.66 -5.15
C LEU A 78 17.75 21.39 -5.15
N GLN A 79 16.94 22.44 -5.39
CA GLN A 79 15.48 22.32 -5.43
C GLN A 79 15.00 21.53 -6.65
N ASP A 80 15.64 21.68 -7.81
CA ASP A 80 15.27 20.94 -9.02
C ASP A 80 15.54 19.42 -8.92
N MET A 81 16.46 19.02 -8.02
CA MET A 81 16.90 17.63 -7.90
C MET A 81 16.22 16.83 -6.78
N ILE A 82 15.48 17.47 -5.87
CA ILE A 82 14.81 16.86 -4.70
C ILE A 82 13.32 16.69 -4.98
#